data_AF-A0A537W2U6-F1
#
_entry.id   AF-A0A537W2U6-F1
#
_cell.length_a   1.000
_cell.length_b   1.000
_cell.length_c   1.000
_cell.angle_alpha   90.00
_cell.angle_beta   90.00
_cell.angle_gamma   90.00
#
_symmetry.space_group_name_H-M   'P 1'
#
loop_
_entity.id
_entity.type
_entity.pdbx_description
1 polymer ?
#
loop_
_entity_poly.entity_id
_entity_poly.type
_entity_poly.pdbx_seq_one_letter_code
_entity_poly.pdbx_strand_id
1 'polypeptide(L)'
;GESWQDCTTDLLRFAEQEKYKSRIVSQTEIEGMLDGHALACSAAAPGSVFLANRMGLFRSDDGGAHWADVEVGRYSPMSYGRDLRVSPHDPKVLYAALSPAFRSADGAIYRSDDVGRSWKRFDHGVKADNTMMGVAPHPRDPAQVYAVSKSGQVFGTRDGGESWRETRLPQGIGDCYAIACG
;
A
#
# COMPACT_ATOMS: atom_id res chain seq x y z
N GLY A 1 -21.34 -2.38 18.81
CA GLY A 1 -21.45 -1.91 17.42
C GLY A 1 -22.90 -1.99 17.01
N GLU A 2 -23.66 -0.95 17.32
CA GLU A 2 -25.13 -0.93 17.16
C GLU A 2 -25.59 -0.02 16.01
N SER A 3 -24.67 0.73 15.39
CA SER A 3 -24.92 1.58 14.23
C SER A 3 -23.72 1.59 13.29
N TRP A 4 -23.99 1.79 12.00
CA TRP A 4 -23.00 1.99 10.95
C TRP A 4 -23.26 3.34 10.28
N GLN A 5 -22.19 4.05 9.93
CA GLN A 5 -22.25 5.29 9.16
C GLN A 5 -21.44 5.09 7.87
N ASP A 6 -21.98 5.56 6.75
CA ASP A 6 -21.22 5.63 5.51
C ASP A 6 -20.15 6.72 5.60
N CYS A 7 -18.95 6.37 5.17
CA CYS A 7 -17.76 7.21 5.21
C CYS A 7 -17.14 7.39 3.81
N THR A 8 -17.90 7.10 2.74
CA THR A 8 -17.35 7.01 1.37
C THR A 8 -17.61 8.23 0.50
N THR A 9 -18.34 9.24 0.98
CA THR A 9 -18.75 10.42 0.18
C THR A 9 -17.57 11.07 -0.54
N ASP A 10 -16.44 11.30 0.14
CA ASP A 10 -15.25 11.91 -0.48
C ASP A 10 -14.57 10.99 -1.48
N LEU A 11 -14.49 9.70 -1.16
CA LEU A 11 -13.91 8.68 -2.04
C LEU A 11 -14.73 8.52 -3.33
N LEU A 12 -16.06 8.61 -3.25
CA LEU A 12 -16.95 8.66 -4.41
C LEU A 12 -16.67 9.88 -5.28
N ARG A 13 -16.53 11.07 -4.68
CA ARG A 13 -16.16 12.29 -5.39
C ARG A 13 -14.78 12.19 -6.05
N PHE A 14 -13.82 11.52 -5.43
CA PHE A 14 -12.53 11.25 -6.06
C PHE A 14 -12.67 10.28 -7.23
N ALA A 15 -13.42 9.19 -7.08
CA ALA A 15 -13.60 8.18 -8.12
C ALA A 15 -14.20 8.73 -9.44
N GLU A 16 -14.90 9.86 -9.39
CA GLU A 16 -15.43 10.54 -10.58
C GLU A 16 -14.36 11.33 -11.37
N GLN A 17 -13.21 11.66 -10.75
CA GLN A 17 -12.19 12.49 -11.38
C GLN A 17 -11.26 11.68 -12.29
N GLU A 18 -10.96 12.22 -13.47
CA GLU A 18 -10.19 11.53 -14.51
C GLU A 18 -8.82 11.04 -14.04
N LYS A 19 -8.15 11.80 -13.17
CA LYS A 19 -6.81 11.44 -12.66
C LYS A 19 -6.77 10.15 -11.84
N TYR A 20 -7.89 9.71 -11.27
CA TYR A 20 -7.96 8.48 -10.47
C TYR A 20 -8.50 7.30 -11.26
N LYS A 21 -9.14 7.55 -12.40
CA LYS A 21 -9.65 6.47 -13.24
C LYS A 21 -8.50 5.69 -13.83
N SER A 22 -8.65 4.37 -13.83
CA SER A 22 -7.71 3.46 -14.47
C SER A 22 -8.40 2.71 -15.60
N ARG A 23 -7.70 2.63 -16.73
CA ARG A 23 -8.00 1.76 -17.88
C ARG A 23 -6.80 0.86 -18.21
N ILE A 24 -5.83 0.75 -17.30
CA ILE A 24 -4.56 0.09 -17.57
C ILE A 24 -4.78 -1.39 -17.90
N VAL A 25 -5.82 -2.02 -17.33
CA VAL A 25 -6.09 -3.44 -17.50
C VAL A 25 -7.47 -3.72 -18.11
N SER A 26 -8.30 -2.71 -18.33
CA SER A 26 -9.65 -2.87 -18.89
C SER A 26 -10.03 -1.76 -19.87
N GLN A 27 -11.03 -2.03 -20.71
CA GLN A 27 -11.61 -1.03 -21.63
C GLN A 27 -12.63 -0.10 -20.95
N THR A 28 -12.84 -0.23 -19.64
CA THR A 28 -13.80 0.60 -18.89
C THR A 28 -13.07 1.38 -17.80
N GLU A 29 -13.67 2.47 -17.33
CA GLU A 29 -13.12 3.30 -16.24
C GLU A 29 -13.47 2.74 -14.85
N ILE A 30 -14.36 1.75 -14.82
CA ILE A 30 -14.93 1.16 -13.60
C ILE A 30 -14.09 0.00 -13.09
N GLU A 31 -12.75 0.10 -13.09
CA GLU A 31 -11.88 -0.91 -12.48
C GLU A 31 -12.05 -0.98 -10.95
N GLY A 32 -13.25 -0.78 -10.40
CA GLY A 32 -13.56 -0.87 -8.98
C GLY A 32 -12.79 0.14 -8.16
N MET A 33 -12.80 1.43 -8.54
CA MET A 33 -11.95 2.45 -7.88
C MET A 33 -12.08 2.51 -6.35
N LEU A 34 -13.23 2.09 -5.81
CA LEU A 34 -13.52 2.02 -4.38
C LEU A 34 -13.16 0.68 -3.72
N ASP A 35 -12.47 -0.21 -4.44
CA ASP A 35 -11.90 -1.47 -3.93
C ASP A 35 -10.77 -1.13 -2.94
N GLY A 36 -11.14 -1.06 -1.67
CA GLY A 36 -10.25 -0.79 -0.54
C GLY A 36 -9.47 -2.04 -0.16
N HIS A 37 -8.14 -1.91 -0.06
CA HIS A 37 -7.26 -3.05 0.16
C HIS A 37 -6.67 -3.09 1.57
N ALA A 38 -6.37 -1.94 2.17
CA ALA A 38 -5.83 -1.87 3.53
C ALA A 38 -6.26 -0.59 4.25
N LEU A 39 -6.48 -0.72 5.57
CA LEU A 39 -6.64 0.40 6.49
C LEU A 39 -5.52 0.36 7.53
N ALA A 40 -5.04 1.53 7.92
CA ALA A 40 -4.05 1.66 8.98
C ALA A 40 -4.36 2.86 9.89
N CYS A 41 -4.05 2.71 11.18
CA CYS A 41 -4.13 3.79 12.16
C CYS A 41 -2.78 3.87 12.89
N SER A 42 -2.32 5.07 13.21
CA SER A 42 -1.05 5.28 13.90
C SER A 42 -1.25 6.02 15.22
N ALA A 43 -0.57 5.56 16.28
CA ALA A 43 -0.54 6.27 17.56
C ALA A 43 0.16 7.64 17.48
N ALA A 44 0.97 7.90 16.43
CA ALA A 44 1.58 9.20 16.19
C ALA A 44 0.62 10.23 15.57
N ALA A 45 -0.55 9.78 15.10
CA ALA A 45 -1.64 10.63 14.62
C ALA A 45 -2.99 10.06 15.10
N PRO A 46 -3.32 10.21 16.40
CA PRO A 46 -4.58 9.73 16.95
C PRO A 46 -5.77 10.34 16.22
N GLY A 47 -6.79 9.51 15.93
CA GLY A 47 -7.97 9.93 15.17
C GLY A 47 -7.79 9.86 13.65
N SER A 48 -6.54 9.79 13.16
CA SER A 48 -6.28 9.62 11.74
C SER A 48 -6.42 8.16 11.30
N VAL A 49 -7.01 7.97 10.12
CA VAL A 49 -7.14 6.68 9.44
C VAL A 49 -6.55 6.82 8.04
N PHE A 50 -5.76 5.85 7.62
CA PHE A 50 -5.20 5.78 6.28
C PHE A 50 -5.83 4.62 5.52
N LEU A 51 -6.09 4.82 4.23
CA LEU A 51 -6.68 3.85 3.32
C LEU A 51 -5.77 3.67 2.10
N ALA A 52 -5.46 2.44 1.76
CA ALA A 52 -4.92 2.07 0.46
C ALA A 52 -6.03 1.45 -0.39
N ASN A 53 -6.22 1.96 -1.61
CA ASN A 53 -7.16 1.42 -2.57
C ASN A 53 -6.56 1.54 -3.98
N ARG A 54 -7.39 1.27 -5.00
CA ARG A 54 -6.94 1.33 -6.41
C ARG A 54 -6.52 2.71 -6.88
N MET A 55 -7.16 3.75 -6.36
CA MET A 55 -6.90 5.14 -6.76
C MET A 55 -5.60 5.67 -6.16
N GLY A 56 -5.17 5.15 -5.00
CA GLY A 56 -4.10 5.77 -4.25
C GLY A 56 -4.04 5.39 -2.78
N LEU A 57 -3.36 6.27 -2.05
CA LEU A 57 -3.38 6.34 -0.60
C LEU A 57 -4.21 7.55 -0.19
N PHE A 58 -5.11 7.36 0.77
CA PHE A 58 -5.97 8.41 1.31
C PHE A 58 -5.81 8.48 2.81
N ARG A 59 -6.07 9.65 3.37
CA ARG A 59 -6.01 9.91 4.81
C ARG A 59 -7.27 10.65 5.24
N SER A 60 -7.83 10.22 6.35
CA SER A 60 -8.80 10.97 7.14
C SER A 60 -8.15 11.37 8.46
N ASP A 61 -8.47 12.56 8.97
CA ASP A 61 -8.03 13.04 10.29
C ASP A 61 -9.17 13.07 11.33
N ASP A 62 -10.35 12.58 10.95
CA ASP A 62 -11.58 12.64 11.73
C ASP A 62 -12.33 11.31 11.75
N GLY A 63 -11.59 10.20 11.79
CA GLY A 63 -12.17 8.86 11.92
C GLY A 63 -12.91 8.35 10.69
N GLY A 64 -12.65 8.92 9.51
CA GLY A 64 -13.23 8.53 8.23
C GLY A 64 -14.36 9.42 7.75
N ALA A 65 -14.73 10.48 8.49
CA ALA A 65 -15.81 11.37 8.08
C ALA A 65 -15.45 12.17 6.82
N HIS A 66 -14.19 12.61 6.70
CA HIS A 66 -13.65 13.25 5.50
C HIS A 66 -12.33 12.60 5.09
N TRP A 67 -12.10 12.49 3.78
CA TRP A 67 -10.89 11.91 3.19
C TRP A 67 -10.16 12.92 2.31
N ALA A 68 -8.84 12.93 2.43
CA ALA A 68 -7.92 13.64 1.56
C ALA A 68 -7.01 12.64 0.83
N ASP A 69 -6.67 12.97 -0.42
CA ASP A 69 -5.62 12.28 -1.16
C ASP A 69 -4.25 12.58 -0.51
N VAL A 70 -3.44 11.55 -0.31
CA VAL A 70 -2.05 11.68 0.16
C VAL A 70 -1.12 12.22 -0.95
N GLU A 71 -1.60 12.24 -2.20
CA GLU A 71 -0.89 12.69 -3.39
C GLU A 71 0.42 11.93 -3.60
N VAL A 72 0.38 10.60 -3.39
CA VAL A 72 1.54 9.70 -3.50
C VAL A 72 2.24 9.79 -4.86
N GLY A 73 1.51 10.21 -5.90
CA GLY A 73 2.03 10.51 -7.23
C GLY A 73 3.15 11.57 -7.27
N ARG A 74 3.29 12.40 -6.22
CA ARG A 74 4.42 13.35 -6.07
C ARG A 74 5.75 12.65 -5.78
N TYR A 75 5.70 11.43 -5.26
CA TYR A 75 6.86 10.66 -4.79
C TYR A 75 7.08 9.37 -5.56
N SER A 76 6.05 8.89 -6.26
CA SER A 76 6.00 7.58 -6.90
C SER A 76 5.32 7.69 -8.27
N PRO A 77 5.84 7.04 -9.33
CA PRO A 77 5.10 6.86 -10.57
C PRO A 77 3.98 5.82 -10.46
N MET A 78 3.86 5.15 -9.31
CA MET A 78 2.88 4.12 -8.99
C MET A 78 1.88 4.64 -7.97
N SER A 79 0.58 4.52 -8.24
CA SER A 79 -0.49 4.96 -7.34
C SER A 79 -1.34 3.81 -6.81
N TYR A 80 -1.41 2.67 -7.49
CA TYR A 80 -2.27 1.55 -7.10
C TYR A 80 -1.78 0.93 -5.79
N GLY A 81 -2.44 1.25 -4.68
CA GLY A 81 -2.02 0.88 -3.33
C GLY A 81 -2.68 -0.40 -2.85
N ARG A 82 -1.89 -1.43 -2.54
CA ARG A 82 -2.39 -2.76 -2.15
C ARG A 82 -2.29 -3.08 -0.68
N ASP A 83 -1.30 -2.51 -0.01
CA ASP A 83 -1.13 -2.70 1.41
C ASP A 83 -0.53 -1.44 2.02
N LEU A 84 -0.84 -1.20 3.28
CA LEU A 84 -0.37 -0.07 4.06
C LEU A 84 -0.23 -0.50 5.51
N ARG A 85 0.99 -0.41 6.05
CA ARG A 85 1.31 -0.87 7.40
C ARG A 85 2.04 0.22 8.18
N VAL A 86 1.64 0.41 9.43
CA VAL A 86 2.41 1.20 10.41
C VAL A 86 3.50 0.31 10.98
N SER A 87 4.70 0.86 11.17
CA SER A 87 5.80 0.14 11.80
C SER A 87 5.47 -0.18 13.26
N PRO A 88 5.74 -1.41 13.74
CA PRO A 88 5.60 -1.74 15.15
C PRO A 88 6.68 -1.08 16.03
N HIS A 89 7.73 -0.51 15.43
CA HIS A 89 8.89 0.06 16.15
C HIS A 89 8.85 1.59 16.24
N ASP A 90 8.17 2.25 15.31
CA ASP A 90 7.98 3.70 15.33
C ASP A 90 6.63 4.03 14.69
N PRO A 91 5.65 4.57 15.46
CA PRO A 91 4.34 4.88 14.91
C PRO A 91 4.38 5.96 13.81
N LYS A 92 5.46 6.73 13.66
CA LYS A 92 5.61 7.69 12.56
C LYS A 92 5.92 7.03 11.22
N VAL A 93 6.41 5.79 11.24
CA VAL A 93 6.86 5.09 10.04
C VAL A 93 5.72 4.28 9.44
N LEU A 94 5.45 4.48 8.15
CA LEU A 94 4.49 3.71 7.37
C LEU A 94 5.17 3.08 6.16
N TYR A 95 4.70 1.90 5.77
CA TYR A 95 5.12 1.18 4.58
C TYR A 95 3.91 0.98 3.66
N ALA A 96 4.08 1.21 2.36
CA ALA A 96 3.05 1.00 1.36
C ALA A 96 3.56 0.07 0.25
N ALA A 97 2.73 -0.89 -0.15
CA ALA A 97 2.93 -1.69 -1.35
C ALA A 97 2.18 -1.04 -2.51
N LEU A 98 2.93 -0.47 -3.46
CA LEU A 98 2.37 0.24 -4.61
C LEU A 98 2.70 -0.49 -5.91
N SER A 99 1.85 -0.33 -6.91
CA SER A 99 2.10 -0.82 -8.27
C SER A 99 1.49 0.13 -9.30
N PRO A 100 1.78 -0.04 -10.60
CA PRO A 100 1.08 0.72 -11.63
C PRO A 100 -0.42 0.41 -11.71
N ALA A 101 -0.79 -0.87 -11.54
CA ALA A 101 -2.18 -1.35 -11.61
C ALA A 101 -2.33 -2.78 -11.04
N PHE A 102 -3.56 -3.30 -10.95
CA PHE A 102 -3.86 -4.66 -10.47
C PHE A 102 -3.16 -5.79 -11.25
N ARG A 103 -3.04 -5.67 -12.58
CA ARG A 103 -2.29 -6.62 -13.44
C ARG A 103 -1.10 -5.90 -14.04
N SER A 104 -0.16 -5.53 -13.20
CA SER A 104 1.09 -4.90 -13.62
C SER A 104 2.23 -5.92 -13.59
N ALA A 105 3.30 -5.62 -14.32
CA ALA A 105 4.56 -6.35 -14.32
C ALA A 105 5.65 -5.58 -13.55
N ASP A 106 5.22 -4.77 -12.57
CA ASP A 106 6.10 -3.94 -11.75
C ASP A 106 5.41 -3.62 -10.42
N GLY A 107 6.19 -3.27 -9.42
CA GLY A 107 5.72 -2.88 -8.10
C GLY A 107 6.87 -2.51 -7.18
N ALA A 108 6.55 -1.74 -6.15
CA ALA A 108 7.54 -1.25 -5.23
C ALA A 108 7.00 -1.06 -3.80
N ILE A 109 7.92 -1.07 -2.85
CA ILE A 109 7.67 -0.70 -1.46
C ILE A 109 8.12 0.74 -1.24
N TYR A 110 7.21 1.55 -0.71
CA TYR A 110 7.46 2.92 -0.29
C TYR A 110 7.40 3.02 1.22
N ARG A 111 8.19 3.95 1.76
CA ARG A 111 8.25 4.25 3.18
C ARG A 111 8.00 5.73 3.42
N SER A 112 7.20 6.02 4.43
CA SER A 112 7.06 7.34 5.04
C SER A 112 7.68 7.33 6.43
N ASP A 113 8.30 8.45 6.81
CA ASP A 113 8.91 8.70 8.12
C ASP A 113 8.13 9.73 8.94
N ASP A 114 7.04 10.25 8.41
CA ASP A 114 6.34 11.44 8.90
C ASP A 114 4.81 11.27 8.86
N VAL A 115 4.35 10.05 9.18
CA VAL A 115 2.92 9.70 9.26
C VAL A 115 2.19 9.91 7.92
N GLY A 116 2.84 9.50 6.82
CA GLY A 116 2.27 9.52 5.47
C GLY A 116 2.28 10.89 4.79
N ARG A 117 2.98 11.91 5.31
CA ARG A 117 3.05 13.25 4.68
C ARG A 117 4.00 13.26 3.49
N SER A 118 5.09 12.50 3.55
CA SER A 118 6.02 12.30 2.45
C SER A 118 6.44 10.84 2.33
N TRP A 119 6.83 10.44 1.12
CA TRP A 119 7.16 9.05 0.79
C TRP A 119 8.48 8.98 0.01
N LYS A 120 9.20 7.88 0.20
CA LYS A 120 10.38 7.52 -0.59
C LYS A 120 10.35 6.04 -0.95
N ARG A 121 10.89 5.70 -2.11
CA ARG A 121 11.09 4.29 -2.48
C ARG A 121 12.05 3.64 -1.48
N PHE A 122 11.65 2.52 -0.90
CA PHE A 122 12.37 1.85 0.20
C PHE A 122 13.10 0.59 -0.24
N ASP A 123 12.66 -0.02 -1.34
CA ASP A 123 13.16 -1.32 -1.81
C ASP A 123 14.43 -1.25 -2.69
N HIS A 124 15.01 -0.07 -2.87
CA HIS A 124 16.19 0.16 -3.73
C HIS A 124 16.08 -0.42 -5.16
N GLY A 125 14.87 -0.49 -5.72
CA GLY A 125 14.68 -0.87 -7.12
C GLY A 125 14.51 -2.36 -7.37
N VAL A 126 13.96 -3.11 -6.39
CA VAL A 126 13.50 -4.51 -6.62
C VAL A 126 12.72 -4.62 -7.92
N LYS A 127 12.89 -5.76 -8.60
CA LYS A 127 12.29 -6.05 -9.90
C LYS A 127 11.16 -7.05 -9.73
N ALA A 128 10.04 -6.54 -9.21
CA ALA A 128 8.81 -7.32 -9.18
C ALA A 128 8.34 -7.57 -10.62
N ASP A 129 8.02 -8.82 -10.95
CA ASP A 129 7.44 -9.23 -12.24
C ASP A 129 5.90 -9.23 -12.22
N ASN A 130 5.33 -8.83 -11.08
CA ASN A 130 3.90 -8.75 -10.86
C ASN A 130 3.57 -7.70 -9.81
N THR A 131 2.28 -7.35 -9.72
CA THR A 131 1.72 -6.45 -8.71
C THR A 131 2.19 -6.81 -7.30
N MET A 132 2.62 -5.82 -6.53
CA MET A 132 2.93 -5.98 -5.11
C MET A 132 1.65 -6.09 -4.30
N MET A 133 1.58 -7.09 -3.43
CA MET A 133 0.33 -7.48 -2.77
C MET A 133 0.33 -7.20 -1.27
N GLY A 134 1.50 -7.29 -0.63
CA GLY A 134 1.61 -7.10 0.81
C GLY A 134 3.01 -6.70 1.24
N VAL A 135 3.06 -6.03 2.40
CA VAL A 135 4.30 -5.68 3.10
C VAL A 135 4.15 -6.05 4.58
N ALA A 136 5.20 -6.61 5.17
CA ALA A 136 5.22 -7.07 6.56
C ALA A 136 6.50 -6.59 7.25
N PRO A 137 6.45 -5.47 8.00
CA PRO A 137 7.52 -5.10 8.92
C PRO A 137 7.57 -6.11 10.08
N HIS A 138 8.76 -6.58 10.44
CA HIS A 138 8.93 -7.61 11.44
C HIS A 138 8.60 -7.08 12.85
N PRO A 139 7.82 -7.80 13.67
CA PRO A 139 7.29 -7.27 14.93
C PRO A 139 8.35 -7.05 16.02
N ARG A 140 9.51 -7.70 15.93
CA ARG A 140 10.55 -7.70 16.97
C ARG A 140 11.93 -7.22 16.49
N ASP A 141 12.06 -6.93 15.20
CA ASP A 141 13.34 -6.56 14.60
C ASP A 141 13.11 -5.46 13.56
N PRO A 142 13.46 -4.19 13.84
CA PRO A 142 13.24 -3.10 12.91
C PRO A 142 14.09 -3.19 11.64
N ALA A 143 15.12 -4.03 11.61
CA ALA A 143 15.95 -4.21 10.41
C ALA A 143 15.28 -5.10 9.36
N GLN A 144 14.19 -5.80 9.72
CA GLN A 144 13.56 -6.77 8.85
C GLN A 144 12.20 -6.30 8.33
N VAL A 145 12.06 -6.27 7.01
CA VAL A 145 10.81 -6.01 6.30
C VAL A 145 10.72 -6.95 5.12
N TYR A 146 9.55 -7.55 4.91
CA TYR A 146 9.29 -8.47 3.81
C TYR A 146 8.14 -7.97 2.96
N ALA A 147 8.13 -8.32 1.68
CA ALA A 147 7.08 -8.00 0.74
C ALA A 147 6.82 -9.19 -0.20
N VAL A 148 5.61 -9.28 -0.76
CA VAL A 148 5.24 -10.37 -1.67
C VAL A 148 4.52 -9.87 -2.90
N SER A 149 4.94 -10.34 -4.07
CA SER A 149 4.24 -10.11 -5.35
C SER A 149 3.12 -11.12 -5.51
N LYS A 150 2.18 -10.81 -6.39
CA LYS A 150 1.08 -11.71 -6.73
C LYS A 150 1.56 -13.08 -7.23
N SER A 151 2.67 -13.11 -7.98
CA SER A 151 3.29 -14.32 -8.54
C SER A 151 4.13 -15.11 -7.52
N GLY A 152 4.22 -14.67 -6.26
CA GLY A 152 4.98 -15.35 -5.22
C GLY A 152 6.48 -15.02 -5.20
N GLN A 153 6.90 -13.89 -5.78
CA GLN A 153 8.21 -13.32 -5.44
C GLN A 153 8.13 -12.72 -4.03
N VAL A 154 8.99 -13.17 -3.15
CA VAL A 154 9.17 -12.63 -1.80
C VAL A 154 10.45 -11.81 -1.80
N PHE A 155 10.34 -10.54 -1.45
CA PHE A 155 11.49 -9.66 -1.24
C PHE A 155 11.67 -9.43 0.25
N GLY A 156 12.90 -9.46 0.75
CA GLY A 156 13.19 -9.21 2.16
C GLY A 156 14.48 -8.42 2.36
N THR A 157 14.43 -7.46 3.28
CA THR A 157 15.61 -6.81 3.86
C THR A 157 15.85 -7.34 5.28
N ARG A 158 17.11 -7.33 5.71
CA ARG A 158 17.53 -7.62 7.09
C ARG A 158 18.49 -6.58 7.67
N ASP A 159 18.61 -5.45 6.99
CA ASP A 159 19.54 -4.35 7.30
C ASP A 159 18.83 -2.99 7.23
N GLY A 160 17.52 -2.96 7.53
CA GLY A 160 16.76 -1.72 7.60
C GLY A 160 16.49 -1.10 6.23
N GLY A 161 16.57 -1.89 5.16
CA GLY A 161 16.29 -1.49 3.79
C GLY A 161 17.53 -1.22 2.94
N GLU A 162 18.74 -1.27 3.49
CA GLU A 162 19.98 -1.01 2.74
C GLU A 162 20.19 -2.02 1.59
N SER A 163 19.83 -3.29 1.81
CA SER A 163 19.84 -4.32 0.80
C SER A 163 18.60 -5.22 0.85
N TRP A 164 18.25 -5.77 -0.30
CA TRP A 164 17.08 -6.62 -0.49
C TRP A 164 17.45 -7.91 -1.19
N ARG A 165 16.85 -9.01 -0.75
CA ARG A 165 17.00 -10.33 -1.33
C ARG A 165 15.67 -10.82 -1.87
N GLU A 166 15.69 -11.38 -3.06
CA GLU A 166 14.55 -12.10 -3.63
C GLU A 166 14.62 -13.58 -3.26
N THR A 167 13.47 -14.16 -2.94
CA THR A 167 13.22 -15.60 -2.87
C THR A 167 11.88 -15.87 -3.54
N ARG A 168 11.74 -17.00 -4.22
CA ARG A 168 10.46 -17.37 -4.85
C ARG A 168 9.81 -18.52 -4.10
N LEU A 169 8.49 -18.45 -3.96
CA LEU A 169 7.72 -19.59 -3.51
C LEU A 169 7.80 -20.75 -4.50
N PRO A 170 7.52 -22.00 -4.08
CA PRO A 170 7.54 -23.15 -4.97
C PRO A 170 6.66 -22.96 -6.21
N GLN A 171 7.02 -23.66 -7.29
CA GLN A 171 6.19 -23.68 -8.50
C GLN A 171 4.82 -24.28 -8.23
N GLY A 172 3.80 -23.80 -8.95
CA GLY A 172 2.41 -24.26 -8.81
C GLY A 172 1.62 -23.55 -7.70
N ILE A 173 2.24 -22.63 -6.96
CA ILE A 173 1.52 -21.68 -6.10
C ILE A 173 0.69 -20.74 -6.98
N GLY A 174 -0.57 -20.54 -6.61
CA GLY A 174 -1.46 -19.57 -7.26
C GLY A 174 -1.14 -18.12 -6.87
N ASP A 175 -2.16 -17.28 -6.84
CA ASP A 175 -1.99 -15.87 -6.49
C ASP A 175 -1.72 -15.68 -4.99
N CYS A 176 -0.67 -14.95 -4.64
CA CYS A 176 -0.38 -14.52 -3.27
C CYS A 176 -1.06 -13.18 -2.97
N TYR A 177 -1.73 -13.06 -1.82
CA TYR A 177 -2.49 -11.84 -1.48
C TYR A 177 -2.06 -11.17 -0.17
N ALA A 178 -1.29 -11.86 0.67
CA ALA A 178 -0.84 -11.34 1.95
C ALA A 178 0.48 -11.99 2.34
N ILE A 179 1.21 -11.31 3.22
CA ILE A 179 2.44 -11.80 3.85
C ILE A 179 2.42 -11.43 5.33
N ALA A 180 3.01 -12.28 6.15
CA ALA A 180 3.31 -12.02 7.56
C ALA A 180 4.69 -12.56 7.88
N CYS A 181 5.34 -12.01 8.91
CA CYS A 181 6.64 -12.43 9.39
C CYS A 181 6.67 -12.38 10.93
N GLY A 182 7.58 -13.14 11.56
CA GLY A 182 7.68 -13.24 13.02
C GLY A 182 8.93 -13.96 13.50
#